data_AF-A0A959DEX2-F1
#
_entry.id   AF-A0A959DEX2-F1
#
_cell.length_a   1.000
_cell.length_b   1.000
_cell.length_c   1.000
_cell.angle_alpha   90.00
_cell.angle_beta   90.00
_cell.angle_gamma   90.00
#
_symmetry.space_group_name_H-M   'P 1'
#
loop_
_entity.id
_entity.type
_entity.pdbx_description
1 polymer ?
#
loop_
_entity_poly.entity_id
_entity_poly.type
_entity_poly.pdbx_seq_one_letter_code
_entity_poly.pdbx_strand_id
1 'polypeptide(L)'
;MKISDQTKKLAEQLWQKSSQEARFYPVDRPFLKPYLDQIKAVDPAGFVSHNLTTYSGLYATQLLTCLPELWEALTVDDIVEVIESFHSEQPFYSFILFTYKYLQVDMLRLILESPTVSDLKKQKIKGFLKAQYPHLILQEDEWEDFEDGALGIGLDDWVYARQKLLTDARVRPAKRVVVELRAEVESL
;
A
#
# COMPACT_ATOMS: atom_id res chain seq x y z
N MET A 1 -9.75 -14.17 -5.59
CA MET A 1 -10.63 -12.99 -5.64
C MET A 1 -11.08 -12.69 -7.07
N LYS A 2 -12.37 -12.37 -7.31
CA LYS A 2 -12.90 -11.98 -8.63
C LYS A 2 -13.07 -10.47 -8.68
N ILE A 3 -12.31 -9.80 -9.55
CA ILE A 3 -12.34 -8.33 -9.70
C ILE A 3 -13.46 -7.93 -10.67
N SER A 4 -14.36 -7.06 -10.23
CA SER A 4 -15.50 -6.59 -11.04
C SER A 4 -15.05 -5.71 -12.20
N ASP A 5 -15.80 -5.71 -13.30
CA ASP A 5 -15.48 -4.86 -14.45
C ASP A 5 -15.61 -3.37 -14.13
N GLN A 6 -16.46 -3.00 -13.16
CA GLN A 6 -16.54 -1.64 -12.63
C GLN A 6 -15.22 -1.21 -11.98
N THR A 7 -14.61 -2.09 -11.16
CA THR A 7 -13.31 -1.83 -10.51
C THR A 7 -12.22 -1.62 -11.55
N LYS A 8 -12.17 -2.47 -12.58
CA LYS A 8 -11.18 -2.38 -13.66
C LYS A 8 -11.32 -1.07 -14.44
N LYS A 9 -12.55 -0.73 -14.85
CA LYS A 9 -12.83 0.51 -15.60
C LYS A 9 -12.47 1.75 -14.79
N LEU A 10 -12.81 1.78 -13.50
CA LEU A 10 -12.45 2.89 -12.62
C LEU A 10 -10.94 3.01 -12.48
N ALA A 11 -10.23 1.92 -12.21
CA ALA A 11 -8.78 1.94 -12.06
C ALA A 11 -8.06 2.37 -13.36
N GLU A 12 -8.54 1.90 -14.51
CA GLU A 12 -8.02 2.31 -15.82
C GLU A 12 -8.26 3.79 -16.09
N GLN A 13 -9.46 4.29 -15.78
CA GLN A 13 -9.79 5.70 -15.91
C GLN A 13 -8.89 6.57 -15.03
N LEU A 14 -8.67 6.18 -13.76
CA LEU A 14 -7.79 6.90 -12.85
C LEU A 14 -6.35 6.90 -13.36
N TRP A 15 -5.84 5.75 -13.80
CA TRP A 15 -4.49 5.62 -14.35
C TRP A 15 -4.28 6.54 -15.55
N GLN A 16 -5.17 6.49 -16.54
CA GLN A 16 -5.04 7.27 -17.76
C GLN A 16 -5.09 8.78 -17.49
N LYS A 17 -6.01 9.22 -16.63
CA LYS A 17 -6.24 10.64 -16.35
C LYS A 17 -5.22 11.26 -15.40
N SER A 18 -4.67 10.45 -14.49
CA SER A 18 -3.75 10.94 -13.46
C SER A 18 -2.56 11.72 -14.03
N SER A 19 -1.98 11.24 -15.14
CA SER A 19 -0.86 11.90 -15.83
C SER A 19 -1.16 13.32 -16.36
N GLN A 20 -2.44 13.67 -16.56
CA GLN A 20 -2.89 14.94 -17.12
C GLN A 20 -3.55 15.83 -16.06
N GLU A 21 -4.23 15.22 -15.09
CA GLU A 21 -5.11 15.90 -14.14
C GLU A 21 -4.49 16.01 -12.73
N ALA A 22 -3.51 15.17 -12.35
CA ALA A 22 -2.84 15.28 -11.06
C ALA A 22 -1.86 16.45 -11.05
N ARG A 23 -1.90 17.25 -9.98
CA ARG A 23 -0.94 18.34 -9.73
C ARG A 23 0.40 17.78 -9.27
N PHE A 24 0.39 16.73 -8.45
CA PHE A 24 1.57 15.98 -8.03
C PHE A 24 1.52 14.59 -8.64
N TYR A 25 2.36 14.39 -9.65
CA TYR A 25 2.50 13.11 -10.34
C TYR A 25 3.08 12.02 -9.41
N PRO A 26 2.71 10.74 -9.58
CA PRO A 26 1.65 10.22 -10.45
C PRO A 26 0.21 10.51 -10.01
N VAL A 27 -0.09 10.67 -8.73
CA VAL A 27 -1.47 10.84 -8.22
C VAL A 27 -1.47 11.72 -6.98
N ASP A 28 -2.49 12.57 -6.81
CA ASP A 28 -2.71 13.30 -5.58
C ASP A 28 -4.17 13.27 -5.12
N ARG A 29 -4.42 13.66 -3.87
CA ARG A 29 -5.78 13.70 -3.32
C ARG A 29 -6.69 14.67 -4.07
N PRO A 30 -6.28 15.91 -4.44
CA PRO A 30 -7.12 16.81 -5.23
C PRO A 30 -7.68 16.18 -6.51
N PHE A 31 -6.86 15.43 -7.26
CA PHE A 31 -7.28 14.68 -8.43
C PHE A 31 -8.29 13.58 -8.09
N LEU A 32 -8.13 12.89 -6.97
CA LEU A 32 -9.03 11.81 -6.58
C LEU A 32 -10.37 12.29 -6.03
N LYS A 33 -10.48 13.54 -5.54
CA LYS A 33 -11.71 14.09 -4.93
C LYS A 33 -13.00 13.84 -5.74
N PRO A 34 -13.05 14.03 -7.07
CA PRO A 34 -14.25 13.77 -7.88
C PRO A 34 -14.60 12.28 -8.03
N TYR A 35 -13.66 11.38 -7.70
CA TYR A 35 -13.80 9.93 -7.89
C TYR A 35 -14.06 9.17 -6.58
N LEU A 36 -13.99 9.83 -5.42
CA LEU A 36 -14.05 9.16 -4.10
C LEU A 36 -15.31 8.31 -3.91
N ASP A 37 -16.47 8.80 -4.34
CA ASP A 37 -17.73 8.05 -4.21
C ASP A 37 -17.73 6.79 -5.09
N GLN A 38 -17.08 6.84 -6.25
CA GLN A 38 -16.94 5.68 -7.13
C GLN A 38 -15.95 4.67 -6.54
N ILE A 39 -14.87 5.15 -5.93
CA ILE A 39 -13.87 4.31 -5.24
C ILE A 39 -14.52 3.62 -4.03
N LYS A 40 -15.35 4.33 -3.25
CA LYS A 40 -16.10 3.76 -2.13
C LYS A 40 -17.18 2.76 -2.55
N ALA A 41 -17.67 2.87 -3.78
CA ALA A 41 -18.72 1.99 -4.30
C ALA A 41 -18.19 0.66 -4.88
N VAL A 42 -16.87 0.54 -5.10
CA VAL A 42 -16.27 -0.71 -5.55
C VAL A 42 -15.74 -1.53 -4.36
N ASP A 43 -15.51 -2.82 -4.60
CA ASP A 43 -14.90 -3.70 -3.62
C ASP A 43 -13.47 -3.21 -3.28
N PRO A 44 -13.18 -2.85 -2.01
CA PRO A 44 -11.91 -2.23 -1.65
C PRO A 44 -10.72 -3.18 -1.84
N ALA A 45 -10.88 -4.46 -1.49
CA ALA A 45 -9.82 -5.47 -1.65
C ALA A 45 -9.50 -5.69 -3.14
N GLY A 46 -10.54 -5.85 -3.96
CA GLY A 46 -10.43 -5.94 -5.41
C GLY A 46 -9.77 -4.72 -6.03
N PHE A 47 -10.09 -3.51 -5.56
CA PHE A 47 -9.49 -2.27 -6.04
C PHE A 47 -7.99 -2.19 -5.70
N VAL A 48 -7.59 -2.51 -4.46
CA VAL A 48 -6.18 -2.55 -4.04
C VAL A 48 -5.40 -3.56 -4.88
N SER A 49 -5.89 -4.80 -4.95
CA SER A 49 -5.23 -5.88 -5.68
C SER A 49 -5.11 -5.55 -7.17
N HIS A 50 -6.17 -5.04 -7.81
CA HIS A 50 -6.12 -4.69 -9.21
C HIS A 50 -5.05 -3.64 -9.51
N ASN A 51 -4.99 -2.58 -8.71
CA ASN A 51 -4.03 -1.50 -8.94
C ASN A 51 -2.58 -1.97 -8.73
N LEU A 52 -2.30 -2.73 -7.68
CA LEU A 52 -0.96 -3.27 -7.38
C LEU A 52 -0.47 -4.29 -8.42
N THR A 53 -1.39 -5.01 -9.06
CA THR A 53 -1.05 -6.05 -10.05
C THR A 53 -0.97 -5.54 -11.48
N THR A 54 -1.67 -4.45 -11.80
CA THR A 54 -1.86 -4.00 -13.19
C THR A 54 -1.00 -2.79 -13.56
N TYR A 55 -0.80 -1.86 -12.62
CA TYR A 55 -0.12 -0.59 -12.91
C TYR A 55 1.27 -0.52 -12.28
N SER A 56 2.02 0.53 -12.61
CA SER A 56 3.37 0.72 -12.07
C SER A 56 3.36 0.83 -10.54
N GLY A 57 4.39 0.29 -9.90
CA GLY A 57 4.49 0.29 -8.44
C GLY A 57 4.49 1.70 -7.83
N LEU A 58 5.10 2.68 -8.51
CA LEU A 58 5.09 4.08 -8.09
C LEU A 58 3.66 4.65 -8.06
N TYR A 59 2.91 4.47 -9.14
CA TYR A 59 1.51 4.90 -9.22
C TYR A 59 0.65 4.21 -8.17
N ALA A 60 0.73 2.87 -8.08
CA ALA A 60 -0.10 2.11 -7.16
C ALA A 60 0.19 2.51 -5.70
N THR A 61 1.47 2.67 -5.33
CA THR A 61 1.87 3.10 -3.99
C THR A 61 1.30 4.48 -3.66
N GLN A 62 1.46 5.45 -4.56
CA GLN A 62 0.99 6.82 -4.32
C GLN A 62 -0.53 6.95 -4.36
N LEU A 63 -1.22 6.20 -5.24
CA LEU A 63 -2.68 6.10 -5.25
C LEU A 63 -3.20 5.62 -3.90
N LEU A 64 -2.61 4.56 -3.37
CA LEU A 64 -3.00 3.98 -2.08
C LEU A 64 -2.69 4.93 -0.90
N THR A 65 -1.60 5.70 -0.99
CA THR A 65 -1.29 6.78 -0.05
C THR A 65 -2.29 7.94 -0.12
N CYS A 66 -2.98 8.14 -1.24
CA CYS A 66 -3.99 9.20 -1.36
C CYS A 66 -5.42 8.76 -0.98
N LEU A 67 -5.60 7.55 -0.45
CA LEU A 67 -6.91 6.93 -0.18
C LEU A 67 -7.01 6.36 1.23
N PRO A 68 -6.92 7.18 2.30
CA PRO A 68 -7.06 6.68 3.67
C PRO A 68 -8.41 5.95 3.90
N GLU A 69 -9.51 6.43 3.32
CA GLU A 69 -10.83 5.80 3.46
C GLU A 69 -10.90 4.36 2.91
N LEU A 70 -10.01 4.01 1.98
CA LEU A 70 -9.92 2.64 1.46
C LEU A 70 -9.41 1.69 2.56
N TRP A 71 -8.44 2.15 3.34
CA TRP A 71 -7.85 1.39 4.45
C TRP A 71 -8.75 1.37 5.68
N GLU A 72 -9.54 2.42 5.88
CA GLU A 72 -10.62 2.41 6.87
C GLU A 72 -11.72 1.39 6.56
N ALA A 73 -11.93 1.04 5.29
CA ALA A 73 -12.90 0.02 4.90
C ALA A 73 -12.36 -1.42 5.05
N LEU A 74 -11.04 -1.61 4.87
CA LEU A 74 -10.41 -2.94 4.87
C LEU A 74 -10.20 -3.51 6.28
N THR A 75 -10.45 -4.81 6.43
CA THR A 75 -10.01 -5.62 7.56
C THR A 75 -8.66 -6.27 7.24
N VAL A 76 -8.02 -6.88 8.26
CA VAL A 76 -6.79 -7.64 8.02
C VAL A 76 -7.05 -8.91 7.22
N ASP A 77 -8.24 -9.52 7.31
CA ASP A 77 -8.60 -10.66 6.47
C ASP A 77 -8.73 -10.26 4.99
N ASP A 78 -9.32 -9.10 4.71
CA ASP A 78 -9.35 -8.55 3.33
C ASP A 78 -7.93 -8.32 2.79
N ILE A 79 -7.01 -7.85 3.64
CA ILE A 79 -5.60 -7.68 3.28
C ILE A 79 -4.95 -9.03 2.99
N VAL A 80 -5.25 -10.08 3.75
CA VAL A 80 -4.78 -11.44 3.45
C VAL A 80 -5.30 -11.90 2.08
N GLU A 81 -6.57 -11.65 1.76
CA GLU A 81 -7.12 -11.97 0.44
C GLU A 81 -6.40 -11.21 -0.70
N VAL A 82 -6.05 -9.94 -0.47
CA VAL A 82 -5.24 -9.15 -1.41
C VAL A 82 -3.86 -9.78 -1.61
N ILE A 83 -3.14 -10.09 -0.53
CA ILE A 83 -1.82 -10.75 -0.56
C ILE A 83 -1.92 -12.06 -1.34
N GLU A 84 -2.95 -12.85 -1.09
CA GLU A 84 -3.14 -14.16 -1.71
C GLU A 84 -3.44 -14.08 -3.22
N SER A 85 -3.96 -12.96 -3.69
CA SER A 85 -4.23 -12.71 -5.11
C SER A 85 -2.97 -12.41 -5.94
N PHE A 86 -1.80 -12.20 -5.32
CA PHE A 86 -0.60 -11.81 -6.04
C PHE A 86 0.10 -12.99 -6.73
N HIS A 87 0.14 -12.95 -8.06
CA HIS A 87 0.74 -14.02 -8.86
C HIS A 87 2.24 -13.85 -9.13
N SER A 88 2.78 -12.63 -9.05
CA SER A 88 4.21 -12.31 -9.24
C SER A 88 4.78 -11.57 -8.02
N GLU A 89 6.09 -11.30 -7.99
CA GLU A 89 6.75 -10.65 -6.86
C GLU A 89 6.53 -9.12 -6.82
N GLN A 90 6.31 -8.49 -7.98
CA GLN A 90 6.20 -7.03 -8.11
C GLN A 90 5.10 -6.38 -7.25
N PRO A 91 3.88 -6.95 -7.13
CA PRO A 91 2.84 -6.42 -6.26
C PRO A 91 3.25 -6.46 -4.79
N PHE A 92 3.98 -7.51 -4.35
CA PHE A 92 4.49 -7.58 -2.98
C PHE A 92 5.45 -6.44 -2.68
N TYR A 93 6.36 -6.11 -3.61
CA TYR A 93 7.32 -5.02 -3.39
C TYR A 93 6.62 -3.67 -3.20
N SER A 94 5.64 -3.38 -4.05
CA SER A 94 4.86 -2.14 -3.97
C SER A 94 3.99 -2.11 -2.71
N PHE A 95 3.39 -3.25 -2.36
CA PHE A 95 2.58 -3.39 -1.15
C PHE A 95 3.41 -3.25 0.13
N ILE A 96 4.61 -3.84 0.18
CA ILE A 96 5.56 -3.70 1.29
C ILE A 96 5.98 -2.23 1.42
N LEU A 97 6.38 -1.59 0.31
CA LEU A 97 6.76 -0.19 0.33
C LEU A 97 5.61 0.67 0.86
N PHE A 98 4.41 0.48 0.32
CA PHE A 98 3.21 1.18 0.78
C PHE A 98 2.94 0.99 2.28
N THR A 99 2.77 -0.27 2.70
CA THR A 99 2.34 -0.61 4.06
C THR A 99 3.39 -0.23 5.10
N TYR A 100 4.66 -0.53 4.84
CA TYR A 100 5.74 -0.30 5.79
C TYR A 100 6.12 1.17 5.88
N LYS A 101 6.26 1.85 4.73
CA LYS A 101 6.76 3.24 4.69
C LYS A 101 5.66 4.27 4.98
N TYR A 102 4.55 4.20 4.25
CA TYR A 102 3.52 5.25 4.26
C TYR A 102 2.44 4.97 5.30
N LEU A 103 1.85 3.78 5.31
CA LEU A 103 0.85 3.39 6.32
C LEU A 103 1.49 3.05 7.68
N GLN A 104 2.80 2.81 7.72
CA GLN A 104 3.59 2.51 8.91
C GLN A 104 3.11 1.28 9.70
N VAL A 105 2.71 0.24 8.97
CA VAL A 105 2.32 -1.07 9.49
C VAL A 105 3.20 -2.16 8.88
N ASP A 106 3.69 -3.05 9.72
CA ASP A 106 4.45 -4.23 9.32
C ASP A 106 3.49 -5.38 8.97
N MET A 107 3.50 -5.74 7.69
CA MET A 107 2.76 -6.86 7.10
C MET A 107 3.68 -8.00 6.63
N LEU A 108 4.97 -7.95 6.94
CA LEU A 108 5.97 -8.88 6.39
C LEU A 108 5.70 -10.32 6.78
N ARG A 109 5.28 -10.56 8.03
CA ARG A 109 4.89 -11.91 8.49
C ARG A 109 3.69 -12.45 7.72
N LEU A 110 2.63 -11.66 7.56
CA LEU A 110 1.45 -12.07 6.79
C LEU A 110 1.82 -12.46 5.35
N ILE A 111 2.71 -11.70 4.73
CA ILE A 111 3.22 -12.00 3.38
C ILE A 111 4.02 -13.31 3.36
N LEU A 112 4.97 -13.47 4.28
CA LEU A 112 5.91 -14.60 4.28
C LEU A 112 5.27 -15.90 4.81
N GLU A 113 4.21 -15.81 5.60
CA GLU A 113 3.46 -16.96 6.13
C GLU A 113 2.27 -17.33 5.22
N SER A 114 1.90 -16.49 4.25
CA SER A 114 0.81 -16.77 3.32
C SER A 114 1.05 -18.06 2.53
N PRO A 115 0.04 -18.96 2.45
CA PRO A 115 0.17 -20.26 1.79
C PRO A 115 0.34 -20.16 0.27
N THR A 116 -0.05 -19.04 -0.35
CA THR A 116 0.08 -18.83 -1.80
C THR A 116 1.45 -18.31 -2.22
N VAL A 117 2.28 -17.92 -1.25
CA VAL A 117 3.65 -17.42 -1.48
C VAL A 117 4.62 -18.59 -1.42
N SER A 118 5.09 -19.04 -2.58
CA SER A 118 6.07 -20.13 -2.67
C SER A 118 7.41 -19.76 -2.05
N ASP A 119 8.20 -20.75 -1.63
CA ASP A 119 9.53 -20.52 -1.02
C ASP A 119 10.45 -19.70 -1.91
N LEU A 120 10.38 -19.89 -3.23
CA LEU A 120 11.13 -19.08 -4.19
C LEU A 120 10.72 -17.60 -4.14
N LYS A 121 9.41 -17.32 -4.07
CA LYS A 121 8.91 -15.93 -3.90
C LYS A 121 9.35 -15.35 -2.56
N LYS A 122 9.28 -16.12 -1.47
CA LYS A 122 9.77 -15.69 -0.15
C LYS A 122 11.24 -15.29 -0.21
N GLN A 123 12.08 -16.09 -0.86
CA GLN A 123 13.51 -15.78 -1.04
C GLN A 123 13.73 -14.48 -1.82
N LYS A 124 12.98 -14.26 -2.90
CA LYS A 124 13.06 -13.01 -3.68
C LYS A 124 12.61 -11.79 -2.88
N ILE A 125 11.51 -11.92 -2.13
CA ILE A 125 11.02 -10.87 -1.22
C ILE A 125 12.08 -10.56 -0.15
N LYS A 126 12.69 -11.57 0.48
CA LYS A 126 13.79 -11.36 1.43
C LYS A 126 15.01 -10.69 0.78
N GLY A 127 15.35 -11.07 -0.45
CA GLY A 127 16.41 -10.42 -1.23
C GLY A 127 16.13 -8.94 -1.49
N PHE A 128 14.89 -8.63 -1.89
CA PHE A 128 14.42 -7.25 -2.04
C PHE A 128 14.53 -6.48 -0.72
N LEU A 129 14.03 -7.04 0.39
CA LEU A 129 14.10 -6.40 1.71
C LEU A 129 15.55 -6.11 2.12
N LYS A 130 16.47 -7.06 1.94
CA LYS A 130 17.90 -6.85 2.24
C LYS A 130 18.53 -5.72 1.42
N ALA A 131 18.08 -5.53 0.19
CA ALA A 131 18.56 -4.45 -0.67
C ALA A 131 17.89 -3.10 -0.40
N GLN A 132 16.63 -3.11 0.07
CA GLN A 132 15.77 -1.92 0.09
C GLN A 132 15.35 -1.46 1.48
N TYR A 133 15.71 -2.18 2.55
CA TYR A 133 15.28 -1.83 3.91
C TYR A 133 15.54 -0.36 4.32
N PRO A 134 16.64 0.32 3.93
CA PRO A 134 16.81 1.73 4.30
C PRO A 134 15.73 2.63 3.70
N HIS A 135 15.19 2.26 2.52
CA HIS A 135 14.17 3.02 1.80
C HIS A 135 12.75 2.79 2.34
N LEU A 136 12.56 1.82 3.25
CA LEU A 136 11.29 1.57 3.91
C LEU A 136 11.05 2.50 5.11
N ILE A 137 12.08 3.24 5.54
CA ILE A 137 11.95 4.28 6.56
C ILE A 137 11.53 5.58 5.87
N LEU A 138 10.40 6.14 6.30
CA LEU A 138 9.94 7.46 5.88
C LEU A 138 10.94 8.52 6.34
N GLN A 139 11.48 9.29 5.40
CA GLN A 139 12.43 10.36 5.68
C GLN A 139 11.72 11.63 6.17
N GLU A 140 12.48 12.59 6.69
CA GLU A 140 11.96 13.84 7.28
C GLU A 140 11.28 14.74 6.24
N ASP A 141 11.88 14.90 5.07
CA ASP A 141 11.33 15.63 3.92
C ASP A 141 10.02 14.99 3.41
N GLU A 142 9.98 13.67 3.35
CA GLU A 142 8.75 12.95 3.00
C GLU A 142 7.66 13.13 4.07
N TRP A 143 8.05 13.36 5.33
CA TRP A 143 7.11 13.69 6.41
C TRP A 143 6.55 15.10 6.26
N GLU A 144 7.39 16.08 5.89
CA GLU A 144 6.97 17.45 5.61
C GLU A 144 5.90 17.47 4.50
N ASP A 145 6.02 16.63 3.46
CA ASP A 145 4.98 16.50 2.42
C ASP A 145 3.61 16.03 2.96
N PHE A 146 3.59 15.22 4.02
CA PHE A 146 2.35 14.83 4.70
C PHE A 146 1.82 15.94 5.61
N GLU A 147 2.69 16.61 6.37
CA GLU A 147 2.31 17.66 7.33
C GLU A 147 1.83 18.93 6.64
N ASP A 148 2.50 19.34 5.57
CA ASP A 148 2.15 20.51 4.76
C ASP A 148 0.92 20.26 3.85
N GLY A 149 0.42 19.02 3.84
CA GLY A 149 -0.72 18.62 3.04
C GLY A 149 -0.44 18.69 1.54
N ALA A 150 0.81 18.49 1.11
CA ALA A 150 1.20 18.51 -0.30
C ALA A 150 0.43 17.46 -1.11
N LEU A 151 0.23 16.28 -0.52
CA LEU A 151 -0.61 15.22 -1.09
C LEU A 151 -2.11 15.45 -0.88
N GLY A 152 -2.50 16.47 -0.11
CA GLY A 152 -3.89 16.86 0.17
C GLY A 152 -4.64 15.94 1.11
N ILE A 153 -3.95 15.11 1.90
CA ILE A 153 -4.53 14.13 2.81
C ILE A 153 -4.40 14.62 4.25
N GLY A 154 -5.44 14.41 5.07
CA GLY A 154 -5.36 14.71 6.50
C GLY A 154 -4.49 13.69 7.24
N LEU A 155 -3.55 14.17 8.07
CA LEU A 155 -2.74 13.29 8.91
C LEU A 155 -3.62 12.42 9.84
N ASP A 156 -4.70 13.00 10.37
CA ASP A 156 -5.64 12.30 11.24
C ASP A 156 -6.30 11.10 10.56
N ASP A 157 -6.63 11.20 9.27
CA ASP A 157 -7.22 10.09 8.50
C ASP A 157 -6.23 8.92 8.40
N TRP A 158 -4.95 9.22 8.15
CA TRP A 158 -3.88 8.20 8.12
C TRP A 158 -3.63 7.59 9.50
N VAL A 159 -3.61 8.41 10.55
CA VAL A 159 -3.45 7.94 11.93
C VAL A 159 -4.58 6.98 12.29
N TYR A 160 -5.82 7.31 11.93
CA TYR A 160 -6.99 6.47 12.19
C TYR A 160 -6.92 5.14 11.43
N ALA A 161 -6.67 5.17 10.12
CA ALA A 161 -6.52 3.96 9.30
C ALA A 161 -5.43 3.01 9.84
N ARG A 162 -4.27 3.58 10.21
CA ARG A 162 -3.16 2.83 10.85
C ARG A 162 -3.59 2.23 12.18
N GLN A 163 -4.18 3.01 13.07
CA GLN A 163 -4.59 2.55 14.40
C GLN A 163 -5.62 1.41 14.30
N LYS A 164 -6.58 1.51 13.37
CA LYS A 164 -7.56 0.45 13.12
C LYS A 164 -6.85 -0.89 12.83
N LEU A 165 -5.91 -0.91 11.89
CA LEU A 165 -5.20 -2.14 11.51
C LEU A 165 -4.33 -2.69 12.65
N LEU A 166 -3.72 -1.81 13.45
CA LEU A 166 -2.90 -2.19 14.60
C LEU A 166 -3.70 -2.78 15.78
N THR A 167 -5.02 -2.78 15.72
CA THR A 167 -5.85 -3.51 16.70
C THR A 167 -5.83 -5.02 16.48
N ASP A 168 -5.47 -5.49 15.28
CA ASP A 168 -5.33 -6.91 14.98
C ASP A 168 -3.94 -7.43 15.40
N ALA A 169 -3.91 -8.51 16.19
CA ALA A 169 -2.69 -9.07 16.75
C ALA A 169 -1.69 -9.61 15.70
N ARG A 170 -2.11 -9.81 14.45
CA ARG A 170 -1.25 -10.25 13.35
C ARG A 170 -0.43 -9.11 12.75
N VAL A 171 -0.85 -7.86 12.96
CA VAL A 171 -0.22 -6.66 12.40
C VAL A 171 0.61 -5.98 13.48
N ARG A 172 1.76 -5.43 13.10
CA ARG A 172 2.66 -4.73 14.04
C ARG A 172 2.97 -3.32 13.53
N PRO A 173 3.39 -2.40 14.42
CA PRO A 173 3.94 -1.13 13.97
C PRO A 173 5.21 -1.36 13.15
N ALA A 174 5.36 -0.65 12.04
CA ALA A 174 6.60 -0.63 11.28
C ALA A 174 7.76 -0.08 12.13
N LYS A 175 8.97 -0.63 11.95
CA LYS A 175 10.18 -0.09 12.57
C LYS A 175 10.50 1.26 11.95
N ARG A 176 10.91 2.19 12.81
CA ARG A 176 11.27 3.57 12.40
C ARG A 176 12.78 3.82 12.42
N VAL A 177 13.54 2.87 12.96
CA VAL A 177 14.99 2.96 13.10
C VAL A 177 15.64 1.94 12.18
N VAL A 178 16.55 2.40 11.31
CA VAL A 178 17.22 1.58 10.29
C VAL A 178 17.88 0.35 10.89
N VAL A 179 18.53 0.48 12.06
CA VAL A 179 19.22 -0.63 12.73
C VAL A 179 18.24 -1.71 13.20
N GLU A 180 17.08 -1.31 13.72
CA GLU A 180 16.05 -2.27 14.17
C GLU A 180 15.41 -2.99 12.98
N LEU A 181 15.09 -2.24 11.92
CA LEU A 181 14.55 -2.80 10.69
C LEU A 181 15.54 -3.77 10.04
N ARG A 182 16.84 -3.44 10.03
CA ARG A 182 17.88 -4.33 9.53
C ARG A 182 17.88 -5.65 10.28
N ALA A 183 17.86 -5.61 11.62
CA ALA A 183 17.84 -6.82 12.45
C ALA A 183 16.59 -7.67 12.20
N GLU A 184 15.44 -7.03 12.02
CA GLU A 184 14.19 -7.70 11.64
C GLU A 184 14.33 -8.41 10.28
N VAL A 185 14.77 -7.70 9.24
CA VAL A 185 14.97 -8.25 7.88
C VAL A 185 15.99 -9.39 7.85
N GLU A 186 17.05 -9.32 8.67
CA GLU A 186 18.03 -10.39 8.81
C GLU A 186 17.46 -11.64 9.52
N SER A 187 16.42 -11.47 10.36
CA SER A 187 15.76 -12.56 11.11
C SER A 187 14.63 -13.26 10.35
N LEU A 188 14.12 -12.67 9.26
CA LEU A 188 13.03 -13.22 8.45
C LEU A 188 13.45 -14.46 7.66
#